data_AF-D1P7M9-F1
#
_entry.id   AF-D1P7M9-F1
#
_cell.length_a   1.000
_cell.length_b   1.000
_cell.length_c   1.000
_cell.angle_alpha   90.00
_cell.angle_beta   90.00
_cell.angle_gamma   90.00
#
_symmetry.space_group_name_H-M   'P 1'
#
loop_
_entity.id
_entity.type
_entity.pdbx_description
1 polymer ?
#
loop_
_entity_poly.entity_id
_entity_poly.type
_entity_poly.pdbx_seq_one_letter_code
_entity_poly.pdbx_strand_id
1 'polypeptide(L)' 'MPMGLPKFVAGSLFLGMFGYAAILRVQHPEVGSNFIPATVIVIIALWMYTSWKARKREQQQIELEEETDH' A
#
# COMPACT_ATOMS: atom_id res chain seq x y z
N MET A 1 6.40 -18.11 5.84
CA MET A 1 5.48 -17.09 5.28
C MET A 1 6.31 -16.09 4.52
N PRO A 2 5.95 -15.70 3.28
CA PRO A 2 6.67 -14.62 2.57
C PRO A 2 6.66 -13.37 3.46
N MET A 3 7.83 -12.98 3.96
CA MET A 3 7.99 -12.07 5.11
C MET A 3 7.37 -10.67 4.88
N GLY A 4 7.05 -10.33 3.62
CA GLY A 4 6.41 -9.08 3.25
C GLY A 4 4.90 -9.15 2.99
N LEU A 5 4.26 -10.31 2.96
CA LEU A 5 2.81 -10.42 2.72
C LEU A 5 1.97 -9.80 3.87
N PRO A 6 2.31 -9.98 5.16
CA PRO A 6 1.54 -9.40 6.27
C PRO A 6 1.48 -7.86 6.22
N LYS A 7 2.58 -7.22 5.80
CA LYS A 7 2.68 -5.75 5.68
C LYS A 7 1.77 -5.20 4.59
N PHE A 8 1.63 -5.92 3.48
CA PHE A 8 0.78 -5.51 2.36
C PHE A 8 -0.71 -5.67 2.70
N VAL A 9 -1.07 -6.74 3.41
CA VAL A 9 -2.42 -6.98 3.94
C VAL A 9 -2.81 -5.92 4.98
N ALA A 10 -1.89 -5.54 5.87
CA ALA A 10 -2.13 -4.42 6.78
C ALA A 10 -2.36 -3.12 6.00
N GLY A 11 -1.52 -2.83 4.99
CA GLY A 11 -1.67 -1.67 4.11
C GLY A 11 -3.05 -1.60 3.45
N SER A 12 -3.54 -2.71 2.90
CA SER A 12 -4.87 -2.74 2.26
C SER A 12 -6.02 -2.56 3.26
N LEU A 13 -5.89 -3.10 4.48
CA LEU A 13 -6.86 -2.87 5.56
C LEU A 13 -6.95 -1.38 5.93
N PHE A 14 -5.81 -0.72 6.13
CA PHE A 14 -5.78 0.71 6.41
C PHE A 14 -6.32 1.53 5.24
N LEU A 15 -5.99 1.17 4.01
CA LEU A 15 -6.52 1.82 2.81
C LEU A 15 -8.06 1.79 2.78
N GLY A 16 -8.65 0.63 3.07
CA GLY A 16 -10.12 0.48 3.14
C GLY A 16 -10.75 1.28 4.27
N MET A 17 -10.16 1.24 5.47
CA MET A 17 -10.66 1.97 6.64
C MET A 17 -10.62 3.49 6.43
N PHE A 18 -9.50 4.04 5.95
CA PHE A 18 -9.40 5.46 5.67
C PHE A 18 -10.23 5.86 4.44
N GLY A 19 -10.37 4.98 3.46
CA GLY A 19 -11.28 5.16 2.32
C GLY A 19 -12.72 5.34 2.77
N TYR A 20 -13.22 4.45 3.64
CA TYR A 20 -14.54 4.59 4.25
C TYR A 20 -14.66 5.89 5.03
N ALA A 21 -13.66 6.22 5.84
CA ALA A 21 -13.63 7.45 6.64
C ALA A 21 -13.63 8.74 5.79
N ALA A 22 -13.02 8.71 4.60
CA ALA A 22 -13.03 9.82 3.65
C ALA A 22 -14.41 9.95 2.98
N ILE A 23 -14.98 8.83 2.52
CA ILE A 23 -16.32 8.80 1.90
C ILE A 23 -17.39 9.27 2.90
N LEU A 24 -17.32 8.82 4.14
CA LEU A 24 -18.26 9.22 5.19
C LEU A 24 -18.22 10.74 5.41
N ARG A 25 -17.04 11.35 5.40
CA ARG A 25 -16.88 12.81 5.56
C ARG A 25 -17.29 13.62 4.32
N VAL A 26 -17.32 13.00 3.14
CA VAL A 26 -17.92 13.61 1.95
C VAL A 26 -19.45 13.62 2.06
N GLN A 27 -20.03 12.54 2.57
CA GLN A 27 -21.49 12.43 2.77
C GLN A 27 -21.98 13.21 3.99
N HIS A 28 -21.14 13.35 5.01
CA HIS A 28 -21.41 14.05 6.26
C HIS A 28 -20.37 15.15 6.50
N PRO A 29 -20.45 16.28 5.77
CA PRO A 29 -19.51 17.39 5.92
C PRO A 29 -19.49 18.00 7.33
N GLU A 30 -20.54 17.81 8.12
CA GLU A 30 -20.64 18.19 9.54
C GLU A 30 -19.63 17.46 10.44
N VAL A 31 -19.16 16.28 10.03
CA VAL A 31 -18.14 15.49 10.74
C VAL A 31 -16.73 16.06 10.53
N GLY A 32 -16.59 17.02 9.61
CA GLY A 32 -15.35 17.72 9.29
C GLY A 32 -14.66 17.22 8.03
N SER A 33 -13.50 17.82 7.72
CA SER A 33 -12.81 17.64 6.44
C SER A 33 -12.32 16.21 6.20
N ASN A 34 -12.45 15.74 4.96
CA ASN A 34 -11.87 14.49 4.48
C ASN A 34 -10.35 14.57 4.21
N PHE A 35 -9.71 15.73 4.44
CA PHE A 35 -8.31 15.94 4.11
C PHE A 35 -7.38 14.93 4.78
N ILE A 36 -7.48 14.75 6.10
CA ILE A 36 -6.63 13.81 6.84
C ILE A 36 -6.78 12.37 6.33
N PRO A 37 -7.99 11.77 6.26
CA PRO A 37 -8.12 10.42 5.75
C PRO A 37 -7.68 10.30 4.28
N ALA A 38 -7.91 11.32 3.44
CA ALA A 38 -7.41 11.34 2.06
C ALA A 38 -5.87 11.38 1.98
N THR A 39 -5.21 12.19 2.80
CA THR A 39 -3.74 12.27 2.84
C THR A 39 -3.13 10.92 3.26
N VAL A 40 -3.71 10.26 4.26
CA VAL A 40 -3.23 8.94 4.71
C VAL A 40 -3.37 7.88 3.60
N ILE A 41 -4.47 7.89 2.85
CA ILE A 41 -4.67 7.01 1.68
C ILE A 41 -3.53 7.20 0.66
N VAL A 42 -3.17 8.45 0.35
CA VAL A 42 -2.09 8.75 -0.61
C VAL A 42 -0.74 8.23 -0.11
N ILE A 43 -0.41 8.43 1.18
CA ILE A 43 0.84 7.95 1.77
C ILE A 43 0.92 6.41 1.68
N ILE A 44 -0.16 5.71 2.03
CA ILE A 44 -0.23 4.25 1.97
C ILE A 44 -0.12 3.77 0.51
N ALA A 45 -0.78 4.43 -0.44
CA ALA A 45 -0.72 4.09 -1.86
C ALA A 45 0.70 4.23 -2.43
N LEU A 46 1.40 5.33 -2.11
CA LEU A 46 2.80 5.54 -2.51
C LEU A 46 3.73 4.49 -1.89
N TRP A 47 3.51 4.16 -0.62
CA TRP A 47 4.29 3.11 0.06
C TRP A 47 4.03 1.71 -0.53
N MET A 48 2.78 1.37 -0.84
CA MET A 48 2.45 0.10 -1.52
C MET A 48 3.08 0.02 -2.90
N TYR A 49 3.02 1.11 -3.69
CA TYR A 49 3.62 1.17 -5.01
C TYR A 49 5.15 0.99 -4.96
N THR A 50 5.83 1.71 -4.07
CA THR A 50 7.28 1.59 -3.89
C THR A 50 7.69 0.21 -3.38
N SER A 51 6.92 -0.36 -2.44
CA SER A 51 7.13 -1.71 -1.93
C SER A 51 6.94 -2.78 -3.01
N TRP A 52 5.96 -2.62 -3.90
CA TRP A 52 5.75 -3.54 -5.02
C TRP A 52 6.91 -3.46 -6.03
N LYS A 53 7.37 -2.25 -6.34
CA LYS A 53 8.52 -2.02 -7.22
C LYS A 53 9.83 -2.58 -6.65
N ALA A 54 10.00 -2.56 -5.32
CA ALA A 54 11.17 -3.17 -4.67
C ALA A 54 11.17 -4.70 -4.84
N ARG A 55 10.04 -5.35 -4.57
CA ARG A 55 9.88 -6.81 -4.74
C ARG A 55 10.12 -7.28 -6.16
N LYS A 56 9.61 -6.52 -7.14
CA LYS A 56 9.84 -6.86 -8.55
C LYS A 56 11.33 -6.83 -8.91
N ARG A 57 12.10 -5.92 -8.32
CA ARG A 57 13.56 -5.86 -8.50
C ARG A 57 14.28 -7.01 -7.80
N GLU A 58 13.86 -7.37 -6.59
CA GLU A 58 14.40 -8.55 -5.88
C GLU A 58 14.14 -9.84 -6.67
N GLN A 59 12.93 -10.03 -7.21
CA GLN A 59 12.59 -11.19 -8.04
C GLN A 59 13.45 -11.26 -9.32
N GLN A 60 13.62 -10.11 -9.99
CA GLN A 60 14.48 -10.03 -11.18
C GLN A 60 15.94 -10.35 -10.85
N GLN A 61 16.45 -9.93 -9.69
CA GLN A 61 17.81 -10.24 -9.26
C GLN A 61 17.99 -11.73 -9.00
N ILE A 62 17.03 -12.37 -8.31
CA ILE A 62 17.08 -13.82 -8.05
C ILE A 62 17.08 -14.61 -9.36
N GLU A 63 16.22 -14.26 -10.31
CA GLU A 63 16.16 -14.92 -11.63
C GLU A 63 17.47 -14.77 -12.42
N LEU A 64 18.10 -13.59 -12.38
CA LEU A 64 19.40 -13.34 -13.00
C LEU A 64 20.54 -14.13 -12.33
N GLU A 65 20.51 -14.24 -11.00
CA GLU A 65 21.52 -14.97 -10.23
C GLU A 65 21.43 -16.49 -10.52
N GLU A 66 20.21 -17.05 -10.60
CA GLU A 66 19.97 -18.43 -11.03
C GLU A 66 20.39 -18.69 -12.48
N GLU A 67 20.21 -17.74 -13.40
CA GLU A 67 20.66 -17.87 -14.80
C GLU A 67 22.19 -17.81 -14.92
N THR A 68 22.89 -17.10 -14.03
CA THR A 68 24.36 -17.02 -14.03
C THR A 68 25.08 -18.16 -13.31
N ASP A 69 24.38 -18.89 -12.43
CA ASP A 69 24.94 -20.03 -11.67
C ASP A 69 24.70 -21.40 -12.36
N HIS A 70 24.03 -21.41 -13.51
CA HIS A 70 23.82 -22.56 -14.40
C HIS A 70 24.79 -22.59 -15.59
#